data_AF-A0A849DK23-F1
#
_entry.id   AF-A0A849DK23-F1
#
_cell.length_a   1.000
_cell.length_b   1.000
_cell.length_c   1.000
_cell.angle_alpha   90.00
_cell.angle_beta   90.00
_cell.angle_gamma   90.00
#
_symmetry.space_group_name_H-M   'P 1'
#
loop_
_entity.id
_entity.type
_entity.pdbx_description
1 polymer ?
#
loop_
_entity_poly.entity_id
_entity_poly.type
_entity_poly.pdbx_seq_one_letter_code
_entity_poly.pdbx_strand_id
1 'polypeptide(L)'
;MIEQDMACAVCTYALNAIDTDDGTLTFEHPVAPTDGDHDPVPVPTWHLPEVYRRCHLCSVNEPIWEYRTPEIEALAIGGTRPVAQTYSTQWHACLPCSRLIEAKDHLALTRRSIAVIGWHPTEPGARILAGIHRAIVLTRKPGRTLLTTGAWTPAPVKATSLPKVRDRLAGLLGGPVRLPAPLHRARGLVAEGLDQARLYWIDPQFTGLVAQVLTDLPDTAVTERIVPAGSGLLAWSAPVDHRHRLTAASWTATAEGWQVACYRSLGLDLPPADLEPVRHEIGWLVPVHVVRLRRKALVNGDDPLAALVASWLIIAQQLTRAEPATVDPPIRRAYARTHRPPPEVHLVRIKPGTPRPAPATAVSDRTPSGRAKPDHRFWVSGHERNQAYGPGRSLRRKIDIDPFLKGPEGAPIKASTTVRILGTSRRLPVERSGRPSIDDGSTD
;
A
#
# COMPACT_ATOMS: atom_id res chain seq x y z
N MET A 1 20.09 22.92 -7.72
CA MET A 1 18.76 22.48 -7.22
C MET A 1 18.64 20.98 -7.42
N ILE A 2 18.77 20.18 -6.36
CA ILE A 2 18.58 18.73 -6.43
C ILE A 2 17.06 18.47 -6.42
N GLU A 3 16.44 18.43 -7.59
CA GLU A 3 15.01 18.16 -7.73
C GLU A 3 14.66 16.66 -7.62
N GLN A 4 15.66 15.78 -7.72
CA GLN A 4 15.47 14.33 -7.73
C GLN A 4 16.06 13.67 -6.49
N ASP A 5 15.24 12.88 -5.82
CA ASP A 5 15.62 12.05 -4.69
C ASP A 5 16.41 10.84 -5.18
N MET A 6 17.59 10.61 -4.62
CA MET A 6 18.57 9.62 -5.07
C MET A 6 18.80 8.55 -4.00
N ALA A 7 19.07 7.33 -4.42
CA ALA A 7 19.38 6.20 -3.56
C ALA A 7 20.52 5.37 -4.15
N CYS A 8 21.17 4.57 -3.33
CA CYS A 8 22.26 3.73 -3.79
C CYS A 8 21.73 2.49 -4.51
N ALA A 9 22.21 2.19 -5.72
CA ALA A 9 21.80 0.99 -6.47
C ALA A 9 22.19 -0.33 -5.76
N VAL A 10 23.19 -0.29 -4.88
CA VAL A 10 23.74 -1.47 -4.20
C VAL A 10 22.94 -1.79 -2.93
N CYS A 11 22.90 -0.86 -1.99
CA CYS A 11 22.26 -1.06 -0.69
C CYS A 11 20.84 -0.47 -0.60
N THR A 12 20.38 0.23 -1.63
CA THR A 12 19.05 0.88 -1.73
C THR A 12 18.76 1.95 -0.67
N TYR A 13 19.75 2.38 0.10
CA TYR A 13 19.62 3.52 1.02
C TYR A 13 19.50 4.84 0.25
N ALA A 14 18.60 5.72 0.70
CA ALA A 14 18.55 7.11 0.26
C ALA A 14 19.89 7.80 0.56
N LEU A 15 20.41 8.52 -0.44
CA LEU A 15 21.70 9.19 -0.39
C LEU A 15 21.53 10.66 -0.02
N ASN A 16 22.47 11.18 0.74
CA ASN A 16 22.61 12.62 0.94
C ASN A 16 23.32 13.21 -0.27
N ALA A 17 22.71 14.20 -0.90
CA ALA A 17 23.33 14.98 -1.96
C ALA A 17 24.03 16.19 -1.35
N ILE A 18 25.31 16.38 -1.70
CA ILE A 18 26.18 17.44 -1.22
C ILE A 18 26.64 18.22 -2.45
N ASP A 19 26.45 19.53 -2.44
CA ASP A 19 26.99 20.44 -3.45
C ASP A 19 28.39 20.87 -2.99
N THR A 20 29.43 20.61 -3.79
CA THR A 20 30.80 21.02 -3.49
C THR A 20 31.11 22.39 -4.10
N ASP A 21 32.12 23.10 -3.59
CA ASP A 21 32.46 24.48 -3.99
C ASP A 21 32.74 24.66 -5.50
N ASP A 22 33.00 23.58 -6.24
CA ASP A 22 33.20 23.54 -7.69
C ASP A 22 31.89 23.34 -8.50
N GLY A 23 30.74 23.27 -7.83
CA GLY A 23 29.43 23.00 -8.42
C GLY A 23 29.21 21.53 -8.77
N THR A 24 30.09 20.64 -8.32
CA THR A 24 29.92 19.19 -8.49
C THR A 24 28.99 18.65 -7.40
N LEU A 25 28.05 17.79 -7.80
CA LEU A 25 27.18 17.11 -6.85
C LEU A 25 27.81 15.78 -6.43
N THR A 26 28.14 15.63 -5.15
CA THR A 26 28.58 14.37 -4.56
C THR A 26 27.45 13.72 -3.77
N PHE A 27 27.50 12.39 -3.65
CA PHE A 27 26.50 11.62 -2.91
C PHE A 27 27.18 10.81 -1.82
N GLU A 28 26.61 10.83 -0.62
CA GLU A 28 27.13 10.10 0.53
C GLU A 28 26.03 9.29 1.21
N HIS A 29 26.40 8.16 1.82
CA HIS A 29 25.49 7.43 2.69
C HIS A 29 25.21 8.23 3.98
N PRO A 30 24.01 8.13 4.56
CA PRO A 30 23.71 8.73 5.87
C PRO A 30 24.69 8.22 6.95
N VAL A 31 25.22 9.13 7.77
CA VAL A 31 26.32 8.92 8.72
C VAL A 31 26.03 7.81 9.74
N ALA A 32 26.31 6.55 9.41
CA ALA A 32 26.55 5.48 10.37
C ALA A 32 27.55 4.45 9.78
N PRO A 33 28.38 3.82 10.62
CA PRO A 33 29.64 3.19 10.18
C PRO A 33 29.51 1.75 9.63
N THR A 34 28.32 1.20 9.37
CA THR A 34 28.18 -0.28 9.45
C THR A 34 27.57 -1.05 8.29
N ASP A 35 27.07 -0.47 7.19
CA ASP A 35 26.29 -1.29 6.24
C ASP A 35 26.67 -1.21 4.76
N GLY A 36 27.88 -0.75 4.42
CA GLY A 36 28.36 -0.89 3.05
C GLY A 36 29.87 -0.74 2.92
N ASP A 37 30.56 -1.85 2.70
CA ASP A 37 31.93 -1.93 2.14
C ASP A 37 31.97 -1.43 0.67
N HIS A 38 31.17 -0.43 0.32
CA HIS A 38 31.04 0.03 -1.05
C HIS A 38 30.84 1.54 -1.15
N ASP A 39 31.34 2.08 -2.26
CA ASP A 39 31.08 3.46 -2.64
C ASP A 39 29.60 3.64 -3.04
N PRO A 40 29.02 4.83 -2.81
CA PRO A 40 27.64 5.11 -3.19
C PRO A 40 27.47 5.08 -4.72
N VAL A 41 26.46 4.34 -5.20
CA VAL A 41 26.10 4.25 -6.62
C VAL A 41 24.76 4.95 -6.82
N PRO A 42 24.74 6.28 -7.05
CA PRO A 42 23.50 7.04 -7.06
C PRO A 42 22.61 6.68 -8.25
N VAL A 43 21.38 6.26 -7.95
CA VAL A 43 20.29 6.09 -8.92
C VAL A 43 19.05 6.83 -8.42
N PRO A 44 18.24 7.39 -9.34
CA PRO A 44 16.96 7.97 -8.96
C PRO A 44 16.06 6.96 -8.24
N THR A 45 15.42 7.38 -7.14
CA THR A 45 14.61 6.49 -6.27
C THR A 45 13.50 5.72 -6.98
N TRP A 46 12.90 6.28 -8.04
CA TRP A 46 11.89 5.62 -8.87
C TRP A 46 12.38 4.42 -9.70
N HIS A 47 13.70 4.22 -9.84
CA HIS A 47 14.29 3.05 -10.49
C HIS A 47 14.46 1.88 -9.53
N LEU A 48 14.35 2.13 -8.23
CA LEU A 48 14.47 1.09 -7.22
C LEU A 48 13.09 0.62 -6.77
N PRO A 49 12.90 -0.69 -6.60
CA PRO A 49 11.64 -1.24 -6.10
C PRO A 49 11.36 -0.78 -4.66
N GLU A 50 12.43 -0.58 -3.87
CA GLU A 50 12.41 -0.09 -2.50
C GLU A 50 13.57 0.87 -2.24
N VAL A 51 13.35 1.83 -1.33
CA VAL A 51 14.36 2.77 -0.87
C VAL A 51 14.32 2.83 0.64
N TYR A 52 15.41 2.43 1.28
CA TYR A 52 15.54 2.49 2.73
C TYR A 52 15.96 3.88 3.15
N ARG A 53 15.28 4.43 4.15
CA ARG A 53 15.63 5.73 4.74
C ARG A 53 16.07 5.53 6.16
N ARG A 54 17.12 6.25 6.55
CA ARG A 54 17.59 6.34 7.93
C ARG A 54 17.24 7.71 8.48
N CYS A 55 17.19 7.82 9.81
CA CYS A 55 17.11 9.11 10.45
C CYS A 55 18.32 9.98 10.05
N HIS A 56 18.12 11.14 9.43
CA HIS A 56 19.20 12.07 9.05
C HIS A 56 19.96 12.63 10.26
N LEU A 57 19.45 12.41 11.49
CA LEU A 57 20.00 12.99 12.72
C LEU A 57 20.85 12.00 13.50
N CYS A 58 20.47 10.72 13.52
CA CYS A 58 21.17 9.69 14.31
C CYS A 58 21.46 8.40 13.55
N SER A 59 21.01 8.29 12.29
CA SER A 59 21.26 7.22 11.33
C SER A 59 20.84 5.79 11.70
N VAL A 60 20.50 5.48 12.96
CA VAL A 60 20.23 4.10 13.40
C VAL A 60 18.77 3.66 13.24
N ASN A 61 17.81 4.58 13.34
CA ASN A 61 16.40 4.22 13.39
C ASN A 61 15.66 4.60 12.10
N GLU A 62 14.59 3.87 11.79
CA GLU A 62 13.71 4.20 10.67
C GLU A 62 13.01 5.54 10.94
N PRO A 63 13.05 6.49 9.99
CA PRO A 63 12.40 7.76 10.15
C PRO A 63 10.89 7.63 9.99
N ILE A 64 10.16 8.39 10.81
CA ILE A 64 8.69 8.44 10.79
C ILE A 64 8.19 9.81 10.30
N TRP A 65 8.98 10.86 10.49
CA TRP A 65 8.59 12.23 10.20
C TRP A 65 9.59 12.90 9.26
N GLU A 66 9.09 13.69 8.32
CA GLU A 66 9.87 14.67 7.57
C GLU A 66 9.62 16.07 8.15
N TYR A 67 10.72 16.76 8.44
CA TYR A 67 10.77 18.19 8.75
C TYR A 67 11.34 18.96 7.57
N ARG A 68 10.94 20.22 7.41
CA ARG A 68 11.48 21.10 6.38
C ARG A 68 12.16 22.30 7.00
N THR A 69 13.31 22.68 6.46
CA THR A 69 14.04 23.89 6.84
C THR A 69 14.24 24.79 5.62
N PRO A 70 14.64 26.05 5.78
CA PRO A 70 15.45 26.75 4.78
C PRO A 70 16.73 25.96 4.47
N GLU A 71 17.45 26.42 3.44
CA GLU A 71 18.80 25.95 3.15
C GLU A 71 19.70 26.18 4.37
N ILE A 72 20.49 25.16 4.73
CA ILE A 72 21.44 25.21 5.85
C ILE A 72 22.83 25.06 5.24
N GLU A 73 23.68 26.04 5.47
CA GLU A 73 25.08 26.01 5.09
C GLU A 73 25.95 25.85 6.34
N ALA A 74 26.88 24.91 6.34
CA ALA A 74 27.97 24.88 7.33
C ALA A 74 29.25 25.40 6.68
N LEU A 75 29.84 26.42 7.31
CA LEU A 75 31.17 26.90 6.95
C LEU A 75 32.20 26.29 7.91
N ALA A 76 33.12 25.51 7.38
CA ALA A 76 34.31 25.09 8.11
C ALA A 76 35.44 26.11 7.87
N ILE A 77 35.75 26.91 8.89
CA ILE A 77 36.87 27.87 8.84
C ILE A 77 38.06 27.23 9.56
N GLY A 78 38.91 26.56 8.79
CA GLY A 78 40.13 25.91 9.28
C GLY A 78 40.92 25.26 8.16
N GLY A 79 41.88 25.98 7.57
CA GLY A 79 42.68 25.55 6.42
C GLY A 79 43.00 26.70 5.46
N THR A 80 43.65 26.41 4.33
CA THR A 80 43.98 27.41 3.29
C THR A 80 42.79 27.81 2.42
N ARG A 81 41.65 27.10 2.52
CA ARG A 81 40.38 27.46 1.88
C ARG A 81 39.20 27.19 2.83
N PRO A 82 38.23 28.12 2.93
CA PRO A 82 36.95 27.82 3.57
C PRO A 82 36.22 26.77 2.73
N VAL A 83 35.66 25.76 3.40
CA VAL A 83 34.76 24.78 2.77
C VAL A 83 33.35 25.14 3.19
N ALA A 84 32.48 25.45 2.23
CA ALA A 84 31.06 25.63 2.46
C ALA A 84 30.33 24.34 2.07
N GLN A 85 29.54 23.78 2.99
CA GLN A 85 28.71 22.61 2.69
C GLN A 85 27.24 22.98 2.82
N THR A 86 26.50 22.84 1.73
CA THR A 86 25.06 23.07 1.68
C THR A 86 24.31 21.76 1.94
N TYR A 87 23.40 21.77 2.92
CA TYR A 87 22.61 20.61 3.30
C TYR A 87 21.17 20.66 2.74
N SER A 88 20.55 19.47 2.69
CA SER A 88 19.18 19.30 2.26
C SER A 88 18.18 20.15 3.06
N THR A 89 17.08 20.54 2.43
CA THR A 89 15.97 21.25 3.08
C THR A 89 14.94 20.30 3.71
N GLN A 90 15.16 18.99 3.64
CA GLN A 90 14.24 17.94 4.08
C GLN A 90 14.95 16.97 5.03
N TRP A 91 14.44 16.87 6.25
CA TRP A 91 15.07 16.12 7.33
C TRP A 91 14.17 15.00 7.79
N HIS A 92 14.56 13.75 7.52
CA HIS A 92 13.85 12.56 7.96
C HIS A 92 14.30 12.18 9.37
N ALA A 93 13.37 12.15 10.31
CA ALA A 93 13.66 11.93 11.73
C ALA A 93 12.89 10.71 12.26
N CYS A 94 13.60 9.87 13.02
CA CYS A 94 12.98 8.83 13.82
C CYS A 94 12.18 9.43 14.98
N LEU A 95 11.38 8.59 15.65
CA LEU A 95 10.50 9.05 16.73
C LEU A 95 11.28 9.70 17.89
N PRO A 96 12.37 9.11 18.43
CA PRO A 96 13.14 9.75 19.50
C PRO A 96 13.70 11.12 19.12
N CYS A 97 14.32 11.25 17.93
CA CYS A 97 14.85 12.53 17.46
C CYS A 97 13.73 13.56 17.24
N SER A 98 12.59 13.11 16.71
CA SER A 98 11.43 13.97 16.51
C SER A 98 10.91 14.55 17.82
N ARG A 99 10.86 13.77 18.91
CA ARG A 99 10.47 14.29 20.23
C ARG A 99 11.40 15.42 20.70
N LEU A 100 12.71 15.28 20.47
CA LEU A 100 13.69 16.30 20.84
C LEU A 100 13.59 17.55 19.97
N ILE A 101 13.31 17.39 18.66
CA ILE A 101 13.00 18.51 17.77
C ILE A 101 11.78 19.27 18.27
N GLU A 102 10.69 18.57 18.58
CA GLU A 102 9.45 19.20 19.05
C GLU A 102 9.62 19.87 20.42
N ALA A 103 10.39 19.27 21.32
CA ALA A 103 10.78 19.87 22.60
C ALA A 103 11.76 21.06 22.45
N LYS A 104 12.23 21.36 21.24
CA LYS A 104 13.25 22.39 20.92
C LYS A 104 14.59 22.17 21.63
N ASP A 105 14.92 20.93 21.96
CA ASP A 105 16.14 20.55 22.68
C ASP A 105 17.22 20.01 21.72
N HIS A 106 17.88 20.93 21.01
CA HIS A 106 18.96 20.61 20.07
C HIS A 106 20.21 20.04 20.77
N LEU A 107 20.42 20.35 22.06
CA LEU A 107 21.56 19.83 22.83
C LEU A 107 21.35 18.37 23.19
N ALA A 108 20.17 17.98 23.67
CA ALA A 108 19.83 16.58 23.88
C ALA A 108 19.80 15.80 22.56
N LEU A 109 19.32 16.41 21.46
CA LEU A 109 19.36 15.80 20.14
C LEU A 109 20.80 15.47 19.71
N THR A 110 21.72 16.41 19.92
CA THR A 110 23.15 16.22 19.61
C THR A 110 23.76 15.16 20.50
N ARG A 111 23.60 15.26 21.82
CA ARG A 111 24.12 14.25 22.79
C ARG A 111 23.64 12.84 22.46
N ARG A 112 22.36 12.70 22.13
CA ARG A 112 21.80 11.41 21.71
C ARG A 112 22.49 10.91 20.44
N SER A 113 22.60 11.77 19.43
CA SER A 113 23.12 11.36 18.12
C SER A 113 24.59 10.97 18.19
N ILE A 114 25.43 11.74 18.89
CA ILE A 114 26.85 11.37 19.09
C ILE A 114 26.99 10.08 19.91
N ALA A 115 26.15 9.86 20.93
CA ALA A 115 26.18 8.64 21.73
C ALA A 115 25.78 7.41 20.90
N VAL A 116 24.81 7.56 20.00
CA VAL A 116 24.36 6.51 19.09
C VAL A 116 25.41 6.21 18.01
N ILE A 117 26.08 7.24 17.49
CA ILE A 117 27.13 7.08 16.45
C ILE A 117 28.46 6.60 17.07
N GLY A 118 28.69 6.85 18.37
CA GLY A 118 29.94 6.52 19.06
C GLY A 118 31.01 7.60 18.97
N TRP A 119 30.64 8.84 18.64
CA TRP A 119 31.57 9.98 18.58
C TRP A 119 31.83 10.58 19.95
N HIS A 120 33.08 10.95 20.21
CA HIS A 120 33.43 11.74 21.39
C HIS A 120 32.96 13.20 21.24
N PRO A 121 32.43 13.86 22.28
CA PRO A 121 31.89 15.23 22.18
C PRO A 121 32.87 16.29 21.68
N THR A 122 34.18 16.07 21.79
CA THR A 122 35.22 17.01 21.35
C THR A 122 35.63 16.82 19.89
N GLU A 123 35.17 15.77 19.22
CA GLU A 123 35.49 15.54 17.82
C GLU A 123 34.98 16.69 16.94
N PRO A 124 35.73 17.12 15.90
CA PRO A 124 35.27 18.16 14.97
C PRO A 124 33.89 17.86 14.38
N GLY A 125 33.62 16.60 14.01
CA GLY A 125 32.31 16.16 13.49
C GLY A 125 31.17 16.39 14.47
N ALA A 126 31.38 16.15 15.78
CA ALA A 126 30.38 16.39 16.81
C ALA A 126 30.00 17.87 16.94
N ARG A 127 30.96 18.79 16.74
CA ARG A 127 30.71 20.24 16.76
C ARG A 127 29.92 20.71 15.54
N ILE A 128 30.25 20.21 14.34
CA ILE A 128 29.50 20.50 13.11
C ILE A 128 28.07 19.99 13.24
N LEU A 129 27.90 18.74 13.69
CA LEU A 129 26.60 18.13 13.92
C LEU A 129 25.75 18.93 14.92
N ALA A 130 26.37 19.45 16.00
CA ALA A 130 25.69 20.33 16.95
C ALA A 130 25.15 21.61 16.28
N GLY A 131 25.93 22.21 15.38
CA GLY A 131 25.53 23.36 14.58
C GLY A 131 24.33 23.06 13.68
N ILE A 132 24.39 21.94 12.95
CA ILE A 132 23.31 21.47 12.07
C ILE A 132 22.03 21.21 12.88
N HIS A 133 22.11 20.46 13.98
CA HIS A 133 20.95 20.19 14.84
C HIS A 133 20.32 21.47 15.39
N ARG A 134 21.15 22.43 15.82
CA ARG A 134 20.66 23.74 16.25
C ARG A 134 19.93 24.45 15.11
N ALA A 135 20.52 24.48 13.91
CA ALA A 135 19.91 25.09 12.74
C ALA A 135 18.56 24.45 12.40
N ILE A 136 18.47 23.12 12.35
CA ILE A 136 17.22 22.38 12.10
C ILE A 136 16.15 22.75 13.13
N VAL A 137 16.49 22.66 14.42
CA VAL A 137 15.53 22.90 15.50
C VAL A 137 15.01 24.34 15.49
N LEU A 138 15.87 25.32 15.23
CA LEU A 138 15.51 26.73 15.26
C LEU A 138 14.83 27.22 13.98
N THR A 139 15.20 26.68 12.81
CA THR A 139 14.75 27.20 11.51
C THR A 139 13.67 26.34 10.85
N ARG A 140 13.29 25.19 11.43
CA ARG A 140 12.24 24.33 10.87
C ARG A 140 10.95 25.11 10.59
N LYS A 141 10.38 24.88 9.42
CA LYS A 141 9.04 25.34 9.07
C LYS A 141 8.02 24.66 10.01
N PRO A 142 6.91 25.33 10.35
CA PRO A 142 5.88 24.74 11.18
C PRO A 142 5.29 23.46 10.57
N GLY A 143 5.07 22.45 11.43
CA GLY A 143 4.48 21.17 11.08
C GLY A 143 5.50 20.12 10.63
N ARG A 144 5.01 18.90 10.43
CA ARG A 144 5.77 17.73 9.96
C ARG A 144 4.93 16.88 9.02
N THR A 145 5.59 16.13 8.15
CA THR A 145 4.95 15.23 7.19
C THR A 145 5.20 13.78 7.60
N LEU A 146 4.15 12.96 7.64
CA LEU A 146 4.27 11.53 7.90
C LEU A 146 4.98 10.85 6.74
N LEU A 147 6.02 10.06 7.04
CA LEU A 147 6.67 9.20 6.06
C LEU A 147 5.86 7.92 5.89
N THR A 148 5.26 7.75 4.72
CA THR A 148 4.38 6.61 4.43
C THR A 148 5.13 5.40 3.88
N THR A 149 6.42 5.52 3.57
CA THR A 149 7.24 4.51 2.88
C THR A 149 8.27 3.79 3.76
N GLY A 150 8.28 4.00 5.08
CA GLY A 150 9.22 3.33 5.99
C GLY A 150 9.14 1.79 5.96
N ALA A 151 10.23 1.10 6.25
CA ALA A 151 10.37 -0.37 6.10
C ALA A 151 9.92 -1.20 7.32
N TRP A 152 9.10 -0.65 8.21
CA TRP A 152 8.68 -1.35 9.43
C TRP A 152 7.96 -2.68 9.15
N THR A 153 8.32 -3.71 9.91
CA THR A 153 7.74 -5.05 9.91
C THR A 153 6.25 -4.98 10.23
N PRO A 154 5.34 -5.37 9.33
CA PRO A 154 3.89 -5.21 9.51
C PRO A 154 3.36 -5.82 10.82
N ALA A 155 2.62 -5.04 11.61
CA ALA A 155 1.91 -5.57 12.78
C ALA A 155 0.52 -6.12 12.39
N PRO A 156 0.07 -7.24 12.95
CA PRO A 156 -1.25 -7.78 12.65
C PRO A 156 -2.36 -6.89 13.22
N VAL A 157 -3.40 -6.66 12.42
CA VAL A 157 -4.61 -5.94 12.85
C VAL A 157 -5.66 -6.95 13.29
N LYS A 158 -6.07 -6.87 14.56
CA LYS A 158 -7.11 -7.74 15.13
C LYS A 158 -8.50 -7.24 14.76
N ALA A 159 -9.42 -8.16 14.45
CA ALA A 159 -10.82 -7.84 14.15
C ALA A 159 -11.47 -6.94 15.22
N THR A 160 -11.27 -7.25 16.50
CA THR A 160 -11.89 -6.52 17.61
C THR A 160 -11.39 -5.07 17.73
N SER A 161 -10.18 -4.80 17.22
CA SER A 161 -9.57 -3.48 17.24
C SER A 161 -9.96 -2.61 16.04
N LEU A 162 -10.57 -3.18 15.00
CA LEU A 162 -10.83 -2.51 13.73
C LEU A 162 -11.65 -1.21 13.86
N PRO A 163 -12.65 -1.08 14.75
CA PRO A 163 -13.34 0.19 14.96
C PRO A 163 -12.42 1.29 15.47
N LYS A 164 -11.53 0.96 16.43
CA LYS A 164 -10.52 1.89 16.95
C LYS A 164 -9.50 2.26 15.87
N VAL A 165 -9.10 1.29 15.05
CA VAL A 165 -8.20 1.52 13.91
C VAL A 165 -8.82 2.50 12.92
N ARG A 166 -10.08 2.27 12.53
CA ARG A 166 -10.85 3.16 11.65
C ARG A 166 -10.94 4.57 12.20
N ASP A 167 -11.36 4.73 13.46
CA ASP A 167 -11.52 6.06 14.07
C ASP A 167 -10.18 6.82 14.16
N ARG A 168 -9.07 6.12 14.48
CA ARG A 168 -7.73 6.76 14.50
C ARG A 168 -7.25 7.12 13.11
N LEU A 169 -7.53 6.29 12.12
CA LEU A 169 -7.20 6.57 10.73
C LEU A 169 -8.00 7.76 10.19
N ALA A 170 -9.32 7.81 10.46
CA ALA A 170 -10.16 8.97 10.13
C ALA A 170 -9.65 10.24 10.83
N GLY A 171 -9.28 10.15 12.12
CA GLY A 171 -8.66 11.25 12.86
C GLY A 171 -7.32 11.71 12.28
N LEU A 172 -6.44 10.80 11.87
CA LEU A 172 -5.19 11.13 11.17
C LEU A 172 -5.47 11.86 9.86
N LEU A 173 -6.39 11.33 9.04
CA LEU A 173 -6.75 11.91 7.75
C LEU A 173 -7.52 13.23 7.89
N GLY A 174 -8.27 13.46 8.96
CA GLY A 174 -8.91 14.75 9.26
C GLY A 174 -8.01 15.74 10.02
N GLY A 175 -6.90 15.29 10.58
CA GLY A 175 -6.07 16.06 11.51
C GLY A 175 -5.02 16.98 10.88
N PRO A 176 -4.19 17.65 11.70
CA PRO A 176 -3.21 18.63 11.21
C PRO A 176 -1.93 18.00 10.63
N VAL A 177 -1.69 16.71 10.87
CA VAL A 177 -0.53 15.99 10.33
C VAL A 177 -0.52 16.09 8.81
N ARG A 178 0.64 16.46 8.22
CA ARG A 178 0.79 16.51 6.77
C ARG A 178 1.04 15.12 6.23
N LEU A 179 0.50 14.86 5.04
CA LEU A 179 0.67 13.60 4.31
C LEU A 179 1.35 13.92 2.97
N PRO A 180 2.02 12.95 2.32
CA PRO A 180 2.53 13.14 0.98
C PRO A 180 1.40 13.48 -0.02
N ALA A 181 1.66 14.30 -1.05
CA ALA A 181 0.75 14.46 -2.19
C ALA A 181 0.95 13.23 -3.09
N PRO A 182 -0.02 12.32 -3.26
CA PRO A 182 -1.45 12.57 -3.51
C PRO A 182 -2.41 12.34 -2.33
N LEU A 183 -1.95 11.72 -1.24
CA LEU A 183 -2.76 11.42 -0.05
C LEU A 183 -3.35 12.67 0.60
N HIS A 184 -2.54 13.73 0.69
CA HIS A 184 -3.02 14.99 1.27
C HIS A 184 -4.20 15.60 0.51
N ARG A 185 -4.28 15.43 -0.81
CA ARG A 185 -5.39 15.98 -1.62
C ARG A 185 -6.70 15.22 -1.42
N ALA A 186 -6.61 13.90 -1.26
CA ALA A 186 -7.79 13.05 -1.10
C ALA A 186 -8.25 12.89 0.36
N ARG A 187 -7.47 13.40 1.34
CA ARG A 187 -7.63 13.11 2.77
C ARG A 187 -9.03 13.34 3.33
N GLY A 188 -9.70 14.43 2.93
CA GLY A 188 -11.04 14.77 3.44
C GLY A 188 -12.08 13.74 3.03
N LEU A 189 -12.13 13.44 1.72
CA LEU A 189 -13.04 12.43 1.17
C LEU A 189 -12.80 11.05 1.78
N VAL A 190 -11.53 10.65 1.96
CA VAL A 190 -11.21 9.35 2.59
C VAL A 190 -11.60 9.34 4.06
N ALA A 191 -11.38 10.43 4.81
CA ALA A 191 -11.79 10.54 6.21
C ALA A 191 -13.32 10.42 6.37
N GLU A 192 -14.09 11.17 5.58
CA GLU A 192 -15.56 11.10 5.57
C GLU A 192 -16.06 9.70 5.23
N GLY A 193 -15.44 9.07 4.23
CA GLY A 193 -15.76 7.69 3.85
C GLY A 193 -15.47 6.68 4.96
N LEU A 194 -14.38 6.86 5.70
CA LEU A 194 -14.05 6.02 6.86
C LEU A 194 -15.02 6.20 8.01
N ASP A 195 -15.53 7.40 8.27
CA ASP A 195 -16.51 7.62 9.34
C ASP A 195 -17.81 6.83 9.11
N GLN A 196 -18.16 6.60 7.85
CA GLN A 196 -19.33 5.83 7.42
C GLN A 196 -19.00 4.39 7.01
N ALA A 197 -17.73 3.98 7.10
CA ALA A 197 -17.27 2.72 6.55
C ALA A 197 -17.85 1.52 7.29
N ARG A 198 -18.40 0.59 6.51
CA ARG A 198 -18.62 -0.79 6.95
C ARG A 198 -17.27 -1.47 7.14
N LEU A 199 -17.12 -2.19 8.26
CA LEU A 199 -15.87 -2.82 8.63
C LEU A 199 -15.88 -4.30 8.24
N TYR A 200 -14.85 -4.72 7.51
CA TYR A 200 -14.63 -6.09 7.08
C TYR A 200 -13.26 -6.56 7.58
N TRP A 201 -13.24 -7.66 8.32
CA TRP A 201 -11.99 -8.32 8.70
C TRP A 201 -11.91 -9.68 8.02
N ILE A 202 -10.88 -9.86 7.21
CA ILE A 202 -10.64 -11.08 6.43
C ILE A 202 -9.78 -12.03 7.25
N ASP A 203 -10.26 -13.25 7.44
CA ASP A 203 -9.58 -14.24 8.27
C ASP A 203 -8.30 -14.79 7.61
N PRO A 204 -7.45 -15.53 8.35
CA PRO A 204 -6.20 -16.06 7.83
C PRO A 204 -6.36 -16.97 6.61
N GLN A 205 -7.40 -17.80 6.58
CA GLN A 205 -7.62 -18.70 5.45
C GLN A 205 -7.99 -17.94 4.19
N PHE A 206 -8.90 -16.96 4.29
CA PHE A 206 -9.26 -16.11 3.15
C PHE A 206 -8.09 -15.18 2.74
N THR A 207 -7.35 -14.65 3.71
CA THR A 207 -6.13 -13.86 3.45
C THR A 207 -5.12 -14.65 2.62
N GLY A 208 -4.83 -15.90 3.00
CA GLY A 208 -3.95 -16.79 2.26
C GLY A 208 -4.48 -17.14 0.86
N LEU A 209 -5.79 -17.36 0.74
CA LEU A 209 -6.45 -17.57 -0.55
C LEU A 209 -6.25 -16.36 -1.49
N VAL A 210 -6.47 -15.14 -1.00
CA VAL A 210 -6.29 -13.91 -1.81
C VAL A 210 -4.85 -13.83 -2.30
N ALA A 211 -3.87 -13.99 -1.41
CA ALA A 211 -2.45 -13.93 -1.75
C ALA A 211 -2.05 -14.95 -2.83
N GLN A 212 -2.59 -16.18 -2.77
CA GLN A 212 -2.31 -17.24 -3.75
C GLN A 212 -2.84 -16.95 -5.15
N VAL A 213 -3.87 -16.12 -5.28
CA VAL A 213 -4.56 -15.91 -6.56
C VAL A 213 -4.34 -14.52 -7.16
N LEU A 214 -3.50 -13.69 -6.54
CA LEU A 214 -3.25 -12.33 -6.99
C LEU A 214 -2.61 -12.29 -8.37
N THR A 215 -1.51 -13.03 -8.57
CA THR A 215 -0.73 -12.99 -9.81
C THR A 215 -1.57 -13.43 -11.02
N ASP A 216 -2.54 -14.31 -10.79
CA ASP A 216 -3.40 -14.87 -11.84
C ASP A 216 -4.70 -14.09 -12.03
N LEU A 217 -4.92 -12.99 -11.30
CA LEU A 217 -6.15 -12.18 -11.42
C LEU A 217 -6.25 -11.64 -12.86
N PRO A 218 -7.26 -12.08 -13.65
CA PRO A 218 -7.45 -11.56 -15.00
C PRO A 218 -7.93 -10.11 -14.95
N ASP A 219 -7.87 -9.43 -16.11
CA ASP A 219 -8.48 -8.10 -16.27
C ASP A 219 -9.93 -8.11 -15.77
N THR A 220 -10.15 -7.44 -14.65
CA THR A 220 -11.41 -7.41 -13.93
C THR A 220 -11.97 -6.00 -14.02
N ALA A 221 -13.13 -5.85 -14.67
CA ALA A 221 -13.85 -4.60 -14.70
C ALA A 221 -14.49 -4.31 -13.33
N VAL A 222 -14.12 -3.19 -12.72
CA VAL A 222 -14.65 -2.81 -11.41
C VAL A 222 -16.03 -2.16 -11.55
N THR A 223 -17.05 -2.82 -11.00
CA THR A 223 -18.46 -2.40 -11.07
C THR A 223 -19.15 -2.53 -9.72
N GLU A 224 -20.34 -1.94 -9.59
CA GLU A 224 -21.20 -2.02 -8.41
C GLU A 224 -21.60 -3.47 -8.05
N ARG A 225 -21.45 -4.42 -8.99
CA ARG A 225 -21.72 -5.84 -8.73
C ARG A 225 -20.69 -6.48 -7.82
N ILE A 226 -19.44 -6.02 -7.88
CA ILE A 226 -18.33 -6.61 -7.13
C ILE A 226 -17.96 -5.77 -5.91
N VAL A 227 -18.12 -4.44 -5.99
CA VAL A 227 -17.79 -3.54 -4.88
C VAL A 227 -18.93 -3.55 -3.85
N PRO A 228 -18.65 -3.83 -2.55
CA PRO A 228 -19.68 -3.74 -1.53
C PRO A 228 -20.25 -2.32 -1.43
N ALA A 229 -21.56 -2.22 -1.24
CA ALA A 229 -22.29 -0.96 -1.28
C ALA A 229 -21.80 0.07 -0.24
N GLY A 230 -21.77 1.34 -0.65
CA GLY A 230 -21.37 2.46 0.19
C GLY A 230 -19.85 2.56 0.38
N SER A 231 -19.44 3.03 1.56
CA SER A 231 -18.04 3.10 1.98
C SER A 231 -17.68 1.89 2.84
N GLY A 232 -16.43 1.47 2.75
CA GLY A 232 -15.95 0.35 3.57
C GLY A 232 -14.47 0.40 3.86
N LEU A 233 -14.08 -0.32 4.91
CA LEU A 233 -12.70 -0.59 5.30
C LEU A 233 -12.56 -2.10 5.46
N LEU A 234 -11.65 -2.68 4.67
CA LEU A 234 -11.30 -4.09 4.70
C LEU A 234 -9.88 -4.23 5.22
N ALA A 235 -9.68 -5.07 6.23
CA ALA A 235 -8.37 -5.43 6.76
C ALA A 235 -8.14 -6.93 6.62
N TRP A 236 -6.98 -7.31 6.08
CA TRP A 236 -6.52 -8.68 6.04
C TRP A 236 -5.82 -9.06 7.34
N SER A 237 -5.84 -10.33 7.71
CA SER A 237 -5.20 -10.79 8.95
C SER A 237 -3.66 -10.72 8.90
N ALA A 238 -3.11 -10.68 7.69
CA ALA A 238 -1.69 -10.52 7.38
C ALA A 238 -1.53 -9.74 6.06
N PRO A 239 -0.35 -9.19 5.75
CA PRO A 239 -0.11 -8.51 4.49
C PRO A 239 -0.31 -9.43 3.27
N VAL A 240 -0.95 -8.93 2.21
CA VAL A 240 -1.44 -9.76 1.09
C VAL A 240 -0.83 -9.48 -0.28
N ASP A 241 -0.29 -8.29 -0.54
CA ASP A 241 0.27 -7.97 -1.86
C ASP A 241 1.60 -8.69 -2.11
N HIS A 242 2.07 -8.65 -3.36
CA HIS A 242 3.34 -9.26 -3.79
C HIS A 242 4.57 -8.75 -3.00
N ARG A 243 4.44 -7.57 -2.38
CA ARG A 243 5.49 -6.97 -1.54
C ARG A 243 5.29 -7.21 -0.04
N HIS A 244 4.25 -7.95 0.36
CA HIS A 244 3.89 -8.24 1.75
C HIS A 244 3.78 -7.01 2.66
N ARG A 245 3.23 -5.90 2.15
CA ARG A 245 3.02 -4.65 2.90
C ARG A 245 1.55 -4.27 3.04
N LEU A 246 0.73 -4.59 2.05
CA LEU A 246 -0.67 -4.19 2.03
C LEU A 246 -1.47 -4.98 3.08
N THR A 247 -1.95 -4.28 4.11
CA THR A 247 -2.66 -4.90 5.25
C THR A 247 -4.13 -4.51 5.31
N ALA A 248 -4.50 -3.38 4.70
CA ALA A 248 -5.89 -2.96 4.61
C ALA A 248 -6.13 -2.06 3.40
N ALA A 249 -7.39 -1.90 3.02
CA ALA A 249 -7.82 -0.91 2.04
C ALA A 249 -9.21 -0.39 2.40
N SER A 250 -9.48 0.87 2.04
CA SER A 250 -10.80 1.49 2.17
C SER A 250 -11.25 2.05 0.84
N TRP A 251 -12.57 2.12 0.67
CA TRP A 251 -13.20 2.76 -0.47
C TRP A 251 -14.30 3.70 -0.03
N THR A 252 -14.50 4.75 -0.82
CA THR A 252 -15.56 5.73 -0.68
C THR A 252 -16.24 5.88 -2.03
N ALA A 253 -17.54 5.61 -2.09
CA ALA A 253 -18.31 5.76 -3.31
C ALA A 253 -18.41 7.25 -3.71
N THR A 254 -18.30 7.52 -5.01
CA THR A 254 -18.38 8.86 -5.61
C THR A 254 -19.27 8.83 -6.85
N ALA A 255 -19.63 10.01 -7.37
CA ALA A 255 -20.41 10.13 -8.60
C ALA A 255 -19.73 9.49 -9.83
N GLU A 256 -18.40 9.33 -9.86
CA GLU A 256 -17.64 8.79 -11.01
C GLU A 256 -17.07 7.37 -10.80
N GLY A 257 -17.23 6.80 -9.60
CA GLY A 257 -16.62 5.53 -9.22
C GLY A 257 -16.27 5.54 -7.74
N TRP A 258 -15.04 5.19 -7.39
CA TRP A 258 -14.61 5.07 -6.00
C TRP A 258 -13.29 5.78 -5.73
N GLN A 259 -13.18 6.43 -4.58
CA GLN A 259 -11.90 6.82 -4.01
C GLN A 259 -11.38 5.66 -3.18
N VAL A 260 -10.27 5.05 -3.59
CA VAL A 260 -9.66 3.91 -2.90
C VAL A 260 -8.36 4.35 -2.25
N ALA A 261 -8.17 3.95 -1.00
CA ALA A 261 -6.92 4.14 -0.27
C ALA A 261 -6.43 2.80 0.28
N CYS A 262 -5.15 2.52 0.07
CA CYS A 262 -4.49 1.31 0.53
C CYS A 262 -3.57 1.65 1.71
N TYR A 263 -3.47 0.72 2.65
CA TYR A 263 -2.77 0.90 3.90
C TYR A 263 -1.85 -0.27 4.21
N ARG A 264 -0.69 0.07 4.77
CA ARG A 264 0.15 -0.89 5.49
C ARG A 264 -0.06 -0.73 6.99
N SER A 265 0.25 -1.75 7.77
CA SER A 265 0.26 -1.60 9.22
C SER A 265 1.56 -0.99 9.73
N LEU A 266 1.46 -0.29 10.86
CA LEU A 266 2.59 0.23 11.60
C LEU A 266 3.24 -0.88 12.42
N GLY A 267 4.56 -1.03 12.25
CA GLY A 267 5.24 -2.27 12.59
C GLY A 267 5.62 -2.52 14.05
N LEU A 268 6.23 -3.69 14.26
CA LEU A 268 6.69 -4.21 15.56
C LEU A 268 8.11 -3.75 15.95
N ASP A 269 8.89 -3.21 15.03
CA ASP A 269 10.31 -2.88 15.26
C ASP A 269 10.49 -1.62 16.13
N LEU A 270 9.41 -0.89 16.39
CA LEU A 270 9.42 0.19 17.37
C LEU A 270 9.40 -0.40 18.79
N PRO A 271 10.28 0.04 19.71
CA PRO A 271 10.21 -0.34 21.11
C PRO A 271 8.79 -0.16 21.67
N PRO A 272 8.30 -1.03 22.56
CA PRO A 272 6.93 -0.94 23.09
C PRO A 272 6.57 0.44 23.69
N ALA A 273 7.54 1.07 24.36
CA ALA A 273 7.39 2.42 24.94
C ALA A 273 7.19 3.53 23.89
N ASP A 274 7.65 3.30 22.66
CA ASP A 274 7.55 4.23 21.54
C ASP A 274 6.33 3.98 20.67
N LEU A 275 5.92 2.72 20.57
CA LEU A 275 4.83 2.26 19.72
C LEU A 275 3.45 2.71 20.22
N GLU A 276 3.22 2.81 21.53
CA GLU A 276 1.93 3.32 22.05
C GLU A 276 1.70 4.81 21.72
N PRO A 277 2.64 5.74 21.99
CA PRO A 277 2.52 7.13 21.56
C PRO A 277 2.31 7.29 20.06
N VAL A 278 3.04 6.51 19.25
CA VAL A 278 2.88 6.52 17.79
C VAL A 278 1.47 6.06 17.40
N ARG A 279 0.97 4.96 17.97
CA ARG A 279 -0.40 4.50 17.71
C ARG A 279 -1.47 5.46 18.22
N HIS A 280 -1.17 6.24 19.25
CA HIS A 280 -2.07 7.32 19.68
C HIS A 280 -2.18 8.40 18.61
N GLU A 281 -1.06 8.79 18.02
CA GLU A 281 -0.99 9.88 17.05
C GLU A 281 -1.43 9.47 15.64
N ILE A 282 -0.84 8.41 15.08
CA ILE A 282 -1.04 8.00 13.68
C ILE A 282 -1.88 6.72 13.54
N GLY A 283 -2.16 6.02 14.63
CA GLY A 283 -2.95 4.78 14.59
C GLY A 283 -2.14 3.54 14.20
N TRP A 284 -2.84 2.52 13.69
CA TRP A 284 -2.28 1.23 13.31
C TRP A 284 -1.99 1.10 11.82
N LEU A 285 -2.60 1.96 11.00
CA LEU A 285 -2.55 1.89 9.55
C LEU A 285 -1.97 3.19 9.01
N VAL A 286 -1.01 3.05 8.10
CA VAL A 286 -0.36 4.15 7.40
C VAL A 286 -0.81 4.10 5.95
N PRO A 287 -1.39 5.18 5.39
CA PRO A 287 -1.80 5.20 4.01
C PRO A 287 -0.58 5.16 3.08
N VAL A 288 -0.58 4.24 2.11
CA VAL A 288 0.53 4.07 1.16
C VAL A 288 0.16 4.49 -0.25
N HIS A 289 -1.10 4.33 -0.63
CA HIS A 289 -1.56 4.62 -1.97
C HIS A 289 -2.98 5.18 -1.92
N VAL A 290 -3.29 6.09 -2.83
CA VAL A 290 -4.65 6.59 -3.03
C VAL A 290 -4.89 6.76 -4.51
N VAL A 291 -6.01 6.23 -4.97
CA VAL A 291 -6.35 6.18 -6.38
C VAL A 291 -7.84 6.40 -6.58
N ARG A 292 -8.17 7.14 -7.62
CA ARG A 292 -9.53 7.30 -8.08
C ARG A 292 -9.83 6.20 -9.08
N LEU A 293 -10.64 5.22 -8.68
CA LEU A 293 -11.02 4.08 -9.48
C LEU A 293 -12.34 4.39 -10.20
N ARG A 294 -12.27 4.60 -11.51
CA ARG A 294 -13.47 4.85 -12.33
C ARG A 294 -14.29 3.56 -12.50
N ARG A 295 -15.59 3.72 -12.75
CA ARG A 295 -16.44 2.58 -13.15
C ARG A 295 -15.89 1.89 -14.40
N LYS A 296 -15.92 0.56 -14.38
CA LYS A 296 -15.40 -0.32 -15.43
C LYS A 296 -13.89 -0.19 -15.68
N ALA A 297 -13.14 0.47 -14.79
CA ALA A 297 -11.68 0.40 -14.83
C ALA A 297 -11.25 -1.07 -14.68
N LEU A 298 -10.24 -1.46 -15.46
CA LEU A 298 -9.69 -2.81 -15.43
C LEU A 298 -8.58 -2.87 -14.39
N VAL A 299 -8.65 -3.86 -13.51
CA VAL A 299 -7.62 -4.19 -12.52
C VAL A 299 -7.21 -5.64 -12.74
N ASN A 300 -5.91 -5.92 -12.74
CA ASN A 300 -5.35 -7.27 -12.90
C ASN A 300 -4.27 -7.54 -11.83
N GLY A 301 -3.59 -8.68 -11.93
CA GLY A 301 -2.64 -9.15 -10.92
C GLY A 301 -1.46 -8.23 -10.63
N ASP A 302 -1.08 -7.35 -11.56
CA ASP A 302 0.06 -6.42 -11.40
C ASP A 302 -0.33 -5.09 -10.75
N ASP A 303 -1.63 -4.83 -10.59
CA ASP A 303 -2.15 -3.57 -10.06
C ASP A 303 -2.07 -3.53 -8.52
N PRO A 304 -1.71 -2.38 -7.89
CA PRO A 304 -1.70 -2.24 -6.42
C PRO A 304 -3.05 -2.51 -5.74
N LEU A 305 -4.16 -2.51 -6.49
CA LEU A 305 -5.51 -2.83 -6.02
C LEU A 305 -5.90 -4.30 -6.21
N ALA A 306 -5.05 -5.14 -6.81
CA ALA A 306 -5.36 -6.53 -7.14
C ALA A 306 -5.96 -7.30 -5.95
N ALA A 307 -5.38 -7.15 -4.75
CA ALA A 307 -5.85 -7.83 -3.56
C ALA A 307 -7.25 -7.38 -3.11
N LEU A 308 -7.55 -6.09 -3.22
CA LEU A 308 -8.87 -5.56 -2.90
C LEU A 308 -9.91 -6.07 -3.90
N VAL A 309 -9.60 -6.01 -5.20
CA VAL A 309 -10.52 -6.46 -6.26
C VAL A 309 -10.75 -7.97 -6.21
N ALA A 310 -9.71 -8.77 -5.98
CA ALA A 310 -9.84 -10.21 -5.76
C ALA A 310 -10.74 -10.51 -4.54
N SER A 311 -10.55 -9.78 -3.43
CA SER A 311 -11.38 -9.94 -2.24
C SER A 311 -12.86 -9.61 -2.53
N TRP A 312 -13.12 -8.49 -3.22
CA TRP A 312 -14.46 -8.10 -3.67
C TRP A 312 -15.12 -9.15 -4.57
N LEU A 313 -14.40 -9.67 -5.56
CA LEU A 313 -14.90 -10.73 -6.44
C LEU A 313 -15.29 -11.99 -5.65
N ILE A 314 -14.43 -12.45 -4.74
CA ILE A 314 -14.67 -13.67 -3.95
C ILE A 314 -15.88 -13.48 -3.02
N ILE A 315 -16.01 -12.30 -2.41
CA ILE A 315 -17.17 -11.93 -1.58
C ILE A 315 -18.45 -11.89 -2.42
N ALA A 316 -18.42 -11.24 -3.59
CA ALA A 316 -19.57 -11.10 -4.49
C ALA A 316 -20.06 -12.45 -5.03
N GLN A 317 -19.17 -13.42 -5.20
CA GLN A 317 -19.50 -14.80 -5.59
C GLN A 317 -20.15 -15.62 -4.46
N GLN A 318 -20.39 -15.02 -3.28
CA GLN A 318 -20.95 -15.68 -2.11
C GLN A 318 -20.16 -16.91 -1.64
N LEU A 319 -18.85 -16.95 -1.93
CA LEU A 319 -17.94 -17.99 -1.45
C LEU A 319 -17.57 -17.80 0.03
N THR A 320 -18.05 -16.72 0.64
CA THR A 320 -17.73 -16.31 2.00
C THR A 320 -18.96 -16.28 2.89
N ARG A 321 -18.77 -16.49 4.19
CA ARG A 321 -19.74 -16.17 5.25
C ARG A 321 -19.26 -14.92 5.99
N ALA A 322 -20.18 -14.00 6.25
CA ALA A 322 -19.94 -12.82 7.07
C ALA A 322 -20.68 -13.00 8.41
N GLU A 323 -19.96 -12.87 9.52
CA GLU A 323 -20.53 -12.93 10.88
C GLU A 323 -20.14 -11.69 11.68
N PRO A 324 -21.03 -11.11 12.49
CA PRO A 324 -20.66 -9.99 13.35
C PRO A 324 -19.59 -10.40 14.37
N ALA A 325 -18.52 -9.63 14.49
CA ALA A 325 -17.50 -9.79 15.52
C ALA A 325 -17.96 -9.12 16.82
N THR A 326 -17.71 -9.76 17.95
CA THR A 326 -17.83 -9.11 19.25
C THR A 326 -16.75 -8.03 19.39
N VAL A 327 -17.18 -6.78 19.56
CA VAL A 327 -16.27 -5.65 19.78
C VAL A 327 -15.89 -5.55 21.26
N ASP A 328 -14.63 -5.24 21.53
CA ASP A 328 -14.08 -5.17 22.88
C ASP A 328 -14.86 -4.16 23.77
N PRO A 329 -15.15 -4.49 25.05
CA PRO A 329 -15.92 -3.63 25.94
C PRO A 329 -15.41 -2.18 26.08
N PRO A 330 -14.08 -1.91 26.14
CA PRO A 330 -13.58 -0.54 26.17
C PRO A 330 -13.97 0.30 24.94
N ILE A 331 -14.00 -0.32 23.76
CA ILE A 331 -14.39 0.36 22.51
C ILE A 331 -15.89 0.67 22.55
N ARG A 332 -16.73 -0.30 22.95
CA ARG A 332 -18.17 -0.07 23.12
C ARG A 332 -18.47 1.07 24.09
N ARG A 333 -17.78 1.12 25.24
CA ARG A 333 -17.92 2.20 26.22
C ARG A 333 -17.50 3.56 25.64
N ALA A 334 -16.45 3.60 24.83
CA ALA A 334 -16.02 4.84 24.18
C ALA A 334 -17.08 5.38 23.19
N TYR A 335 -17.74 4.50 22.43
CA TYR A 335 -18.82 4.89 21.52
C TYR A 335 -20.06 5.38 22.27
N ALA A 336 -20.43 4.70 23.36
CA ALA A 336 -21.54 5.13 24.21
C ALA A 336 -21.31 6.53 24.80
N ARG A 337 -20.08 6.85 25.23
CA ARG A 337 -19.71 8.19 25.74
C ARG A 337 -19.83 9.31 24.71
N THR A 338 -19.79 8.97 23.43
CA THR A 338 -19.91 9.92 22.31
C THR A 338 -21.27 9.83 21.61
N HIS A 339 -22.25 9.14 22.22
CA HIS A 339 -23.58 8.91 21.68
C HIS A 339 -23.60 8.26 20.28
N ARG A 340 -22.57 7.47 19.95
CA ARG A 340 -22.49 6.72 18.69
C ARG A 340 -23.06 5.31 18.87
N PRO A 341 -23.73 4.74 17.85
CA PRO A 341 -24.18 3.36 17.88
C PRO A 341 -22.99 2.39 18.00
N PRO A 342 -23.17 1.21 18.61
CA PRO A 342 -22.09 0.22 18.70
C PRO A 342 -21.54 -0.12 17.31
N PRO A 343 -20.21 -0.14 17.13
CA PRO A 343 -19.64 -0.47 15.84
C PRO A 343 -19.85 -1.96 15.54
N GLU A 344 -20.10 -2.28 14.27
CA GLU A 344 -20.22 -3.64 13.78
C GLU A 344 -19.02 -3.98 12.89
N VAL A 345 -18.42 -5.15 13.10
CA VAL A 345 -17.31 -5.67 12.30
C VAL A 345 -17.76 -6.97 11.67
N HIS A 346 -17.64 -7.09 10.35
CA HIS A 346 -17.97 -8.32 9.62
C HIS A 346 -16.73 -9.20 9.51
N LEU A 347 -16.72 -10.33 10.22
CA LEU A 347 -15.73 -11.39 10.04
C LEU A 347 -16.05 -12.13 8.76
N VAL A 348 -15.20 -12.00 7.75
CA VAL A 348 -15.38 -12.65 6.46
C VAL A 348 -14.47 -13.86 6.38
N ARG A 349 -15.09 -15.03 6.22
CA ARG A 349 -14.40 -16.33 6.14
C ARG A 349 -14.85 -17.07 4.89
N ILE A 350 -13.99 -17.93 4.34
CA ILE A 350 -14.40 -18.86 3.28
C ILE A 350 -15.43 -19.84 3.85
N LYS A 351 -16.50 -20.12 3.10
CA LYS A 351 -17.45 -21.18 3.48
C LYS A 351 -16.72 -22.53 3.52
N PRO A 352 -16.79 -23.30 4.61
CA PRO A 352 -16.22 -24.64 4.63
C PRO A 352 -16.86 -25.47 3.54
N GLY A 353 -16.03 -26.16 2.75
CA GLY A 353 -16.53 -27.08 1.73
C GLY A 353 -17.34 -28.18 2.40
N THR A 354 -18.48 -28.54 1.79
CA THR A 354 -19.29 -29.65 2.29
C THR A 354 -18.42 -30.92 2.31
N PRO A 355 -18.22 -31.58 3.46
CA PRO A 355 -17.40 -32.79 3.52
C PRO A 355 -17.95 -33.82 2.54
N ARG A 356 -17.09 -34.33 1.66
CA ARG A 356 -17.47 -35.45 0.79
C ARG A 356 -17.78 -36.65 1.68
N PRO A 357 -18.94 -37.32 1.54
CA PRO A 357 -19.10 -38.64 2.11
C PRO A 357 -17.92 -39.50 1.64
N ALA A 358 -17.31 -40.24 2.57
CA ALA A 358 -16.25 -41.19 2.23
C ALA A 358 -16.72 -42.03 1.03
N PRO A 359 -15.86 -42.29 0.03
CA PRO A 359 -16.27 -43.10 -1.10
C PRO A 359 -16.65 -44.48 -0.56
N ALA A 360 -17.95 -44.77 -0.57
CA ALA A 360 -18.41 -46.15 -0.47
C ALA A 360 -17.76 -46.90 -1.63
N THR A 361 -17.08 -47.99 -1.30
CA THR A 361 -16.53 -48.97 -2.22
C THR A 361 -17.64 -49.48 -3.12
N ALA A 362 -17.83 -48.83 -4.26
CA ALA A 362 -18.70 -49.27 -5.33
C ALA A 362 -17.83 -49.68 -6.50
N VAL A 363 -17.63 -51.00 -6.61
CA VAL A 363 -17.18 -51.67 -7.81
C VAL A 363 -18.25 -51.45 -8.89
N SER A 364 -17.92 -50.70 -9.94
CA SER A 364 -18.63 -50.84 -11.22
C SER A 364 -17.76 -50.33 -12.37
N ASP A 365 -17.36 -51.24 -13.24
CA ASP A 365 -16.85 -51.00 -14.58
C ASP A 365 -17.88 -50.23 -15.42
N ARG A 366 -17.69 -48.93 -15.58
CA ARG A 366 -18.16 -48.16 -16.74
C ARG A 366 -17.19 -47.02 -16.98
N THR A 367 -16.50 -47.04 -18.12
CA THR A 367 -15.62 -45.95 -18.58
C THR A 367 -16.46 -44.71 -18.87
N PRO A 368 -16.32 -43.60 -18.13
CA PRO A 368 -16.90 -42.33 -18.53
C PRO A 368 -15.81 -41.56 -19.30
N SER A 369 -16.03 -41.27 -20.58
CA SER A 369 -15.22 -40.36 -21.39
C SER A 369 -15.38 -38.88 -20.98
N GLY A 370 -15.52 -38.61 -19.68
CA GLY A 370 -15.56 -37.29 -19.11
C GLY A 370 -14.15 -36.83 -18.75
N ARG A 371 -13.72 -35.70 -19.31
CA ARG A 371 -12.49 -34.99 -18.90
C ARG A 371 -12.42 -34.99 -17.36
N ALA A 372 -11.32 -35.50 -16.80
CA ALA A 372 -11.14 -35.62 -15.36
C ALA A 372 -11.52 -34.30 -14.67
N LYS A 373 -12.38 -34.37 -13.64
CA LYS A 373 -12.76 -33.17 -12.88
C LYS A 373 -11.48 -32.57 -12.28
N PRO A 374 -11.22 -31.27 -12.44
CA PRO A 374 -10.03 -30.63 -11.89
C PRO A 374 -9.91 -30.92 -10.39
N ASP A 375 -8.72 -31.28 -9.93
CA ASP A 375 -8.38 -31.49 -8.52
C ASP A 375 -8.14 -30.18 -7.76
N HIS A 376 -8.30 -29.04 -8.45
CA HIS A 376 -7.99 -27.71 -7.96
C HIS A 376 -9.02 -26.66 -8.42
N ARG A 377 -8.98 -25.48 -7.78
CA ARG A 377 -9.70 -24.29 -8.24
C ARG A 377 -8.78 -23.39 -9.06
N PHE A 378 -9.35 -22.65 -10.01
CA PHE A 378 -8.63 -21.71 -10.89
C PHE A 378 -9.54 -20.56 -11.35
N TRP A 379 -8.95 -19.41 -11.71
CA TRP A 379 -9.69 -18.28 -12.26
C TRP A 379 -10.22 -18.58 -13.67
N VAL A 380 -11.49 -18.22 -13.90
CA VAL A 380 -12.07 -18.12 -15.23
C VAL A 380 -12.27 -16.64 -15.53
N SER A 381 -11.73 -16.20 -16.66
CA SER A 381 -11.88 -14.80 -17.11
C SER A 381 -13.34 -14.43 -17.30
N GLY A 382 -13.65 -13.16 -17.05
CA GLY A 382 -14.95 -12.59 -17.34
C GLY A 382 -15.27 -12.71 -18.83
N HIS A 383 -16.54 -12.93 -19.16
CA HIS A 383 -16.98 -13.08 -20.55
C HIS A 383 -18.46 -12.71 -20.71
N GLU A 384 -18.80 -12.24 -21.90
CA GLU A 384 -20.19 -12.09 -22.31
C GLU A 384 -20.85 -13.46 -22.49
N ARG A 385 -22.06 -13.61 -21.99
CA ARG A 385 -22.89 -14.79 -22.18
C ARG A 385 -24.26 -14.40 -22.71
N ASN A 386 -24.71 -15.08 -23.75
CA ASN A 386 -26.09 -15.00 -24.22
C ASN A 386 -27.00 -15.84 -23.31
N GLN A 387 -27.62 -15.20 -22.32
CA GLN A 387 -28.51 -15.83 -21.36
C GLN A 387 -29.95 -15.88 -21.89
N ALA A 388 -30.51 -17.09 -21.90
CA ALA A 388 -31.91 -17.32 -22.23
C ALA A 388 -32.83 -16.82 -21.10
N TYR A 389 -33.87 -16.06 -21.43
CA TYR A 389 -34.86 -15.50 -20.50
C TYR A 389 -36.27 -15.42 -21.15
N GLY A 390 -37.27 -14.98 -20.38
CA GLY A 390 -38.68 -14.91 -20.83
C GLY A 390 -39.42 -16.26 -20.77
N PRO A 391 -40.74 -16.28 -21.05
CA PRO A 391 -41.53 -17.51 -21.08
C PRO A 391 -40.90 -18.55 -22.04
N GLY A 392 -40.66 -19.76 -21.53
CA GLY A 392 -40.00 -20.83 -22.30
C GLY A 392 -38.53 -20.57 -22.65
N ARG A 393 -37.86 -19.58 -22.03
CA ARG A 393 -36.47 -19.17 -22.36
C ARG A 393 -36.31 -18.74 -23.83
N SER A 394 -37.39 -18.22 -24.42
CA SER A 394 -37.50 -17.84 -25.83
C SER A 394 -36.68 -16.59 -26.20
N LEU A 395 -36.40 -15.71 -25.23
CA LEU A 395 -35.64 -14.48 -25.44
C LEU A 395 -34.17 -14.67 -25.05
N ARG A 396 -33.27 -13.90 -25.67
CA ARG A 396 -31.84 -13.88 -25.35
C ARG A 396 -31.44 -12.48 -24.88
N ARG A 397 -30.74 -12.41 -23.76
CA ARG A 397 -30.09 -11.17 -23.30
C ARG A 397 -28.60 -11.44 -23.16
N LYS A 398 -27.78 -10.49 -23.59
CA LYS A 398 -26.36 -10.50 -23.25
C LYS A 398 -26.21 -10.14 -21.79
N ILE A 399 -25.48 -10.97 -21.05
CA ILE A 399 -25.06 -10.69 -19.68
C ILE A 399 -23.55 -10.80 -19.59
N ASP A 400 -22.93 -9.88 -18.86
CA ASP A 400 -21.53 -9.99 -18.49
C ASP A 400 -21.38 -10.88 -17.26
N ILE A 401 -20.55 -11.90 -17.37
CA ILE A 401 -20.14 -12.74 -16.25
C ILE A 401 -18.80 -12.22 -15.76
N ASP A 402 -18.75 -11.84 -14.48
CA ASP A 402 -17.51 -11.40 -13.82
C ASP A 402 -16.53 -12.57 -13.69
N PRO A 403 -15.21 -12.33 -13.59
CA PRO A 403 -14.25 -13.37 -13.31
C PRO A 403 -14.61 -14.17 -12.04
N PHE A 404 -14.47 -15.49 -12.09
CA PHE A 404 -14.88 -16.36 -10.98
C PHE A 404 -13.95 -17.55 -10.77
N LEU A 405 -13.93 -18.08 -9.55
CA LEU A 405 -13.15 -19.27 -9.21
C LEU A 405 -13.94 -20.55 -9.54
N LYS A 406 -13.45 -21.31 -10.51
CA LYS A 406 -14.04 -22.59 -10.95
C LYS A 406 -13.24 -23.77 -10.39
N GLY A 407 -13.93 -24.84 -9.99
CA GLY A 407 -13.33 -26.06 -9.46
C GLY A 407 -14.20 -26.65 -8.34
N PRO A 408 -13.88 -27.86 -7.84
CA PRO A 408 -14.61 -28.45 -6.71
C PRO A 408 -14.54 -27.56 -5.46
N GLU A 409 -15.62 -27.51 -4.70
CA GLU A 409 -15.67 -26.78 -3.43
C GLU A 409 -14.70 -27.42 -2.44
N GLY A 410 -13.83 -26.61 -1.81
CA GLY A 410 -12.81 -27.08 -0.86
C GLY A 410 -11.52 -27.66 -1.48
N ALA A 411 -11.40 -27.75 -2.80
CA ALA A 411 -10.15 -28.16 -3.46
C ALA A 411 -9.06 -27.08 -3.36
N PRO A 412 -7.76 -27.45 -3.30
CA PRO A 412 -6.66 -26.50 -3.30
C PRO A 412 -6.69 -25.63 -4.56
N ILE A 413 -6.19 -24.39 -4.49
CA ILE A 413 -6.09 -23.53 -5.68
C ILE A 413 -4.71 -23.75 -6.30
N LYS A 414 -4.65 -24.15 -7.57
CA LYS A 414 -3.36 -24.19 -8.30
C LYS A 414 -3.20 -22.86 -9.06
N ALA A 415 -2.09 -22.18 -8.78
CA ALA A 415 -1.70 -20.89 -9.34
C ALA A 415 -1.30 -20.94 -10.84
N SER A 416 -1.90 -21.81 -11.65
CA SER A 416 -1.37 -22.06 -13.01
C SER A 416 -2.40 -22.47 -14.05
N THR A 417 -3.66 -21.99 -14.01
CA THR A 417 -4.53 -22.13 -15.18
C THR A 417 -5.65 -21.10 -15.26
N THR A 418 -5.35 -19.87 -15.66
CA THR A 418 -6.42 -18.97 -16.14
C THR A 418 -6.94 -19.49 -17.49
N VAL A 419 -8.13 -20.09 -17.49
CA VAL A 419 -8.75 -20.61 -18.73
C VAL A 419 -9.53 -19.49 -19.40
N ARG A 420 -8.98 -18.95 -20.49
CA ARG A 420 -9.75 -18.10 -21.42
C ARG A 420 -10.80 -18.97 -22.12
N ILE A 421 -12.08 -18.65 -21.94
CA ILE A 421 -13.13 -19.24 -22.78
C ILE A 421 -13.00 -18.60 -24.16
N LEU A 422 -12.63 -19.41 -25.17
CA LEU A 422 -12.62 -18.99 -26.56
C LEU A 422 -14.07 -18.80 -27.02
N GLY A 423 -14.62 -17.61 -26.79
CA GLY A 423 -15.78 -17.13 -27.51
C GLY A 423 -15.36 -16.85 -28.95
N THR A 424 -16.07 -17.41 -29.93
CA THR A 424 -15.92 -17.11 -31.35
C THR A 424 -16.18 -15.63 -31.60
N SER A 425 -15.15 -14.80 -31.44
CA SER A 425 -15.12 -13.45 -31.98
C SER A 425 -15.07 -13.59 -33.49
N ARG A 426 -16.24 -13.50 -34.12
CA ARG A 426 -16.38 -13.31 -35.55
C ARG A 426 -15.69 -11.98 -35.86
N ARG A 427 -14.44 -12.07 -36.36
CA ARG A 427 -13.71 -10.94 -36.94
C ARG A 427 -14.65 -10.26 -37.92
N LEU A 428 -15.04 -9.02 -37.63
CA LEU A 428 -15.58 -8.14 -38.65
C LEU A 428 -14.45 -7.94 -39.69
N PRO A 429 -14.73 -8.04 -40.99
CA PRO A 429 -13.73 -7.76 -42.01
C PRO A 429 -13.26 -6.32 -41.85
N VAL A 430 -11.95 -6.15 -41.72
CA VAL A 430 -11.31 -4.86 -41.92
C VAL A 430 -11.53 -4.50 -43.38
N GLU A 431 -12.37 -3.51 -43.64
CA GLU A 431 -12.41 -2.82 -44.93
C GLU A 431 -11.01 -2.33 -45.25
N ARG A 432 -10.43 -2.86 -46.31
CA ARG A 432 -9.22 -2.32 -46.93
C ARG A 432 -9.57 -0.95 -47.47
N SER A 433 -9.23 0.10 -46.73
CA SER A 433 -9.13 1.45 -47.28
C SER A 433 -8.10 1.44 -48.41
N GLY A 434 -8.50 2.07 -49.53
CA GLY A 434 -7.83 1.97 -50.81
C GLY A 434 -6.40 2.50 -50.81
N ARG A 435 -5.56 1.86 -51.63
CA ARG A 435 -4.36 2.48 -52.19
C ARG A 435 -4.79 3.64 -53.11
N PRO A 436 -4.14 4.81 -53.03
CA PRO A 436 -4.25 5.78 -54.11
C PRO A 436 -3.55 5.24 -55.35
N SER A 437 -4.25 5.26 -56.47
CA SER A 437 -3.74 4.98 -57.81
C SER A 437 -2.82 6.15 -58.21
N ILE A 438 -1.56 5.87 -58.51
CA ILE A 438 -0.69 6.79 -59.22
C ILE A 438 -0.88 6.48 -60.70
N ASP A 439 -1.67 7.31 -61.37
CA ASP A 439 -1.66 7.44 -62.83
C ASP A 439 -0.68 8.57 -63.16
N ASP A 440 0.51 8.20 -63.61
CA ASP A 440 1.40 9.09 -64.37
C ASP A 440 1.59 8.44 -65.75
N GLY A 441 0.88 9.00 -66.73
CA GLY A 441 0.89 8.60 -68.12
C GLY A 441 0.69 9.81 -69.03
N SER A 442 1.75 10.60 -69.17
CA SER A 442 2.27 11.25 -70.40
C SER A 442 1.28 11.84 -71.42
N THR A 443 1.38 13.14 -71.70
CA THR A 443 1.73 13.75 -73.01
C THR A 443 1.47 15.26 -73.02
N ASP A 444 2.52 16.08 -73.03
CA ASP A 444 2.92 16.98 -74.14
C ASP A 444 4.27 17.64 -73.82
#